data_AF-A0A9D2SHM9-F1
#
_entry.id   AF-A0A9D2SHM9-F1
#
_cell.length_a   1.000
_cell.length_b   1.000
_cell.length_c   1.000
_cell.angle_alpha   90.00
_cell.angle_beta   90.00
_cell.angle_gamma   90.00
#
_symmetry.space_group_name_H-M   'P 1'
#
loop_
_entity.id
_entity.type
_entity.pdbx_description
1 polymer ?
#
loop_
_entity_poly.entity_id
_entity_poly.type
_entity_poly.pdbx_seq_one_letter_code
_entity_poly.pdbx_strand_id
1 'polypeptide(L)'
;MESKNSSKTRFYLKWPWNVAVYIVLAVILRVFSIPLILLIMWWNKRQQPNEPAEGYCLQRTRGRLRGLIPAGIFLLVGGIFLCFFFMGLSLPEEVARLNEESRHAYQFSPFLGAGAAAAGLFLAYRSLRDALFPEKSALAQSIRSQLPHPDEAPPVEKLFAMVDQDLRENGEWCGKIGIGKEWVLGDEVSRISRIRGVFGRNERKTSHSGKRTHVTNIYEVWIVDDRQQQQVTSLKSKQELNDALDCLRRRAPSAVFGDYNSKEYADLVYTKDERQQYAQERAYRQRKALQEEQERLKQKHLSQNQVLTLPDGSVTSRVTWDSIRQLLLRPSQTGEAGPFQLVPSVPFRGEGHVFSRLVCLPGGQQELTRIFLEEYSGAPRIPGQYAWIRDVTAGEAEEVLRGWLQGKIPYLGNWVQMERAGLTWQQASARRNISYPPQPHTDWPWILTVGGYTAGTPAWQDIEKELRELNQGEDSFLILEQKDPQNPKDYWFIQCAAVRKGSDQGKYSVEIGASVPGGAQLWERIVPNVQEVIQYFFDAYQKGQVDVSGFRETGF
;
A
#
# COMPACT_ATOMS: atom_id res chain seq x y z
N MET A 1 2.75 30.76 -1.05
CA MET A 1 1.98 30.34 -2.24
C MET A 1 1.70 28.85 -2.10
N GLU A 2 0.48 28.50 -1.73
CA GLU A 2 0.04 27.10 -1.63
C GLU A 2 0.00 26.46 -3.01
N SER A 3 0.75 25.37 -3.21
CA SER A 3 0.70 24.58 -4.44
C SER A 3 -0.57 23.73 -4.45
N LYS A 4 -1.56 24.20 -5.21
CA LYS A 4 -2.80 23.50 -5.49
C LYS A 4 -2.50 22.27 -6.36
N ASN A 5 -2.23 21.13 -5.74
CA ASN A 5 -2.13 19.84 -6.43
C ASN A 5 -3.50 19.51 -7.05
N SER A 6 -3.67 19.80 -8.34
CA SER A 6 -4.83 19.35 -9.10
C SER A 6 -4.72 17.85 -9.34
N SER A 7 -5.20 17.05 -8.39
CA SER A 7 -5.45 15.64 -8.63
C SER A 7 -6.44 15.55 -9.79
N LYS A 8 -6.01 14.99 -10.93
CA LYS A 8 -6.91 14.71 -12.06
C LYS A 8 -8.00 13.79 -11.54
N THR A 9 -9.19 14.34 -11.30
CA THR A 9 -10.38 13.57 -10.91
C THR A 9 -10.73 12.65 -12.06
N ARG A 10 -10.25 11.40 -12.01
CA ARG A 10 -10.65 10.36 -12.96
C ARG A 10 -12.15 10.16 -12.82
N PHE A 11 -12.88 10.44 -13.89
CA PHE A 11 -14.33 10.32 -13.91
C PHE A 11 -14.70 8.83 -14.05
N TYR A 12 -15.44 8.32 -13.07
CA TYR A 12 -15.94 6.95 -13.09
C TYR A 12 -17.35 6.95 -12.48
N LEU A 13 -18.20 6.04 -12.94
CA LEU A 13 -19.57 5.96 -12.44
C LEU A 13 -19.59 5.35 -11.04
N LYS A 14 -19.80 6.20 -10.04
CA LYS A 14 -20.05 5.83 -8.65
C LYS A 14 -21.35 5.05 -8.53
N TRP A 15 -21.44 4.22 -7.50
CA TRP A 15 -22.71 3.57 -7.15
C TRP A 15 -23.63 4.60 -6.46
N PRO A 16 -24.97 4.58 -6.65
CA PRO A 16 -25.77 3.61 -7.41
C PRO A 16 -25.92 3.94 -8.91
N TRP A 17 -25.35 5.05 -9.38
CA TRP A 17 -25.57 5.53 -10.75
C TRP A 17 -25.09 4.56 -11.83
N ASN A 18 -24.00 3.81 -11.60
CA ASN A 18 -23.57 2.74 -12.50
C ASN A 18 -24.67 1.67 -12.72
N VAL A 19 -25.33 1.22 -11.65
CA VAL A 19 -26.41 0.23 -11.72
C VAL A 19 -27.65 0.83 -12.38
N ALA A 20 -28.01 2.08 -12.06
CA ALA A 20 -29.11 2.77 -12.71
C ALA A 20 -28.90 2.87 -14.24
N VAL A 21 -27.68 3.22 -14.67
CA VAL A 21 -27.32 3.26 -16.10
C VAL A 21 -27.41 1.88 -16.74
N TYR A 22 -26.96 0.81 -16.06
CA TYR A 22 -27.09 -0.55 -16.58
C TYR A 22 -28.55 -1.00 -16.72
N ILE A 23 -29.39 -0.67 -15.74
CA ILE A 23 -30.83 -1.00 -15.77
C ILE A 23 -31.50 -0.23 -16.92
N VAL A 24 -31.23 1.08 -17.05
CA VAL A 24 -31.77 1.89 -18.14
C VAL A 24 -31.34 1.34 -19.51
N LEU A 25 -30.06 0.98 -19.67
CA LEU A 25 -29.56 0.33 -20.87
C LEU A 25 -30.25 -1.01 -21.15
N ALA A 26 -30.44 -1.84 -20.13
CA ALA A 26 -31.14 -3.12 -20.27
C ALA A 26 -32.62 -2.96 -20.64
N VAL A 27 -33.30 -1.94 -20.13
CA VAL A 27 -34.70 -1.65 -20.45
C VAL A 27 -34.84 -1.11 -21.87
N ILE A 28 -33.97 -0.20 -22.29
CA ILE A 28 -34.03 0.45 -23.62
C ILE A 28 -33.54 -0.49 -24.73
N LEU A 29 -32.41 -1.16 -24.54
CA LEU A 29 -31.71 -1.92 -25.59
C LEU A 29 -31.91 -3.44 -25.47
N ARG A 30 -32.57 -3.94 -24.41
CA ARG A 30 -32.80 -5.37 -24.15
C ARG A 30 -31.52 -6.19 -24.30
N VAL A 31 -31.52 -7.26 -25.11
CA VAL A 31 -30.37 -8.15 -25.32
C VAL A 31 -29.16 -7.41 -25.90
N PHE A 32 -29.37 -6.33 -26.67
CA PHE A 32 -28.29 -5.52 -27.25
C PHE A 32 -27.56 -4.64 -26.21
N SER A 33 -28.06 -4.55 -24.98
CA SER A 33 -27.40 -3.80 -23.90
C SER A 33 -26.17 -4.53 -23.34
N ILE A 34 -26.12 -5.86 -23.47
CA ILE A 34 -25.08 -6.73 -22.88
C ILE A 34 -23.66 -6.29 -23.30
N PRO A 35 -23.33 -6.14 -24.60
CA PRO A 35 -21.98 -5.70 -24.99
C PRO A 35 -21.65 -4.28 -24.49
N LEU A 36 -22.63 -3.37 -24.45
CA LEU A 36 -22.42 -2.00 -23.98
C LEU A 36 -22.18 -1.94 -22.47
N ILE A 37 -22.93 -2.73 -21.69
CA ILE A 37 -22.77 -2.85 -20.24
C ILE A 37 -21.40 -3.43 -19.91
N LEU A 38 -20.95 -4.47 -20.63
CA LEU A 38 -19.62 -5.05 -20.44
C LEU A 38 -18.50 -4.05 -20.73
N LEU A 39 -18.65 -3.24 -21.79
CA LEU A 39 -17.69 -2.20 -22.16
C LEU A 39 -17.62 -1.09 -21.10
N ILE A 40 -18.77 -0.63 -20.61
CA ILE A 40 -18.84 0.36 -19.52
C ILE A 40 -18.28 -0.22 -18.22
N MET A 41 -18.58 -1.47 -17.88
CA MET A 41 -18.03 -2.15 -16.69
C MET A 41 -16.51 -2.25 -16.76
N TRP A 42 -15.96 -2.62 -17.91
CA TRP A 42 -14.53 -2.71 -18.13
C TRP A 42 -13.85 -1.33 -18.03
N TRP A 43 -14.45 -0.30 -18.64
CA TRP A 43 -13.95 1.07 -18.58
C TRP A 43 -14.00 1.63 -17.15
N ASN A 44 -15.12 1.42 -16.44
CA ASN A 44 -15.31 1.83 -15.05
C ASN A 44 -14.30 1.14 -14.13
N LYS A 45 -14.03 -0.16 -14.34
CA LYS A 45 -13.01 -0.93 -13.58
C LYS A 45 -11.58 -0.40 -13.81
N ARG A 46 -11.25 0.05 -15.02
CA ARG A 46 -9.93 0.65 -15.33
C ARG A 46 -9.75 2.04 -14.71
N GLN A 47 -10.83 2.77 -14.51
CA GLN A 47 -10.83 4.13 -13.96
C GLN A 47 -10.88 4.15 -12.43
N GLN A 48 -11.29 3.06 -11.78
CA GLN A 48 -11.33 2.95 -10.32
C GLN A 48 -9.92 3.07 -9.72
N PRO A 49 -9.74 3.91 -8.68
CA PRO A 49 -8.49 3.91 -7.91
C PRO A 49 -8.25 2.54 -7.27
N ASN A 50 -6.98 2.18 -7.04
CA ASN A 50 -6.61 0.93 -6.35
C ASN A 50 -7.21 0.87 -4.93
N GLU A 51 -7.48 2.03 -4.33
CA GLU A 51 -8.23 2.19 -3.09
C GLU A 51 -9.73 2.42 -3.38
N PRO A 52 -10.65 1.66 -2.77
CA PRO A 52 -12.07 1.88 -2.96
C PRO A 52 -12.50 3.23 -2.38
N ALA A 53 -12.85 4.18 -3.25
CA ALA A 53 -13.26 5.54 -2.87
C ALA A 53 -14.54 5.60 -2.00
N GLU A 54 -15.29 4.50 -1.91
CA GLU A 54 -16.50 4.36 -1.10
C GLU A 54 -16.24 3.69 0.27
N GLY A 55 -15.00 3.25 0.55
CA GLY A 55 -14.66 2.50 1.77
C GLY A 55 -14.82 0.98 1.64
N TYR A 56 -14.02 0.21 2.38
CA TYR A 56 -13.98 -1.25 2.28
C TYR A 56 -15.26 -1.90 2.82
N CYS A 57 -15.83 -1.35 3.89
CA CYS A 57 -17.06 -1.84 4.52
C CYS A 57 -18.29 -1.68 3.60
N LEU A 58 -18.43 -0.54 2.92
CA LEU A 58 -19.52 -0.30 1.97
C LEU A 58 -19.38 -1.16 0.71
N GLN A 59 -18.16 -1.35 0.21
CA GLN A 59 -17.92 -2.28 -0.90
C GLN A 59 -18.35 -3.71 -0.53
N ARG A 60 -18.10 -4.13 0.71
CA ARG A 60 -18.44 -5.49 1.18
C ARG A 60 -19.94 -5.72 1.32
N THR A 61 -20.67 -4.78 1.92
CA THR A 61 -22.14 -4.85 2.04
C THR A 61 -22.80 -4.89 0.66
N ARG A 62 -22.32 -4.07 -0.29
CA ARG A 62 -22.80 -4.07 -1.68
C ARG A 62 -22.40 -5.33 -2.46
N GLY A 63 -21.27 -5.95 -2.13
CA GLY A 63 -20.86 -7.25 -2.68
C GLY A 63 -21.88 -8.37 -2.44
N ARG A 64 -22.73 -8.25 -1.40
CA ARG A 64 -23.83 -9.20 -1.14
C ARG A 64 -24.94 -9.16 -2.18
N LEU A 65 -24.98 -8.16 -3.07
CA LEU A 65 -25.90 -8.15 -4.22
C LEU A 65 -25.72 -9.35 -5.15
N ARG A 66 -24.55 -10.01 -5.14
CA ARG A 66 -24.38 -11.29 -5.87
C ARG A 66 -25.33 -12.38 -5.38
N GLY A 67 -25.86 -12.27 -4.16
CA GLY A 67 -26.94 -13.11 -3.63
C GLY A 67 -28.26 -12.99 -4.39
N LEU A 68 -28.44 -11.97 -5.24
CA LEU A 68 -29.59 -11.88 -6.13
C LEU A 68 -29.57 -12.92 -7.26
N ILE A 69 -28.40 -13.47 -7.60
CA ILE A 69 -28.28 -14.51 -8.63
C ILE A 69 -29.02 -15.78 -8.21
N PRO A 70 -28.70 -16.42 -7.06
CA PRO A 70 -29.47 -17.57 -6.60
C PRO A 70 -30.93 -17.21 -6.31
N ALA A 71 -31.22 -16.00 -5.81
CA ALA A 71 -32.59 -15.55 -5.60
C ALA A 71 -33.40 -15.55 -6.91
N GLY A 72 -32.84 -15.02 -7.99
CA GLY A 72 -33.44 -15.02 -9.32
C GLY A 72 -33.66 -16.43 -9.88
N ILE A 73 -32.71 -17.36 -9.66
CA ILE A 73 -32.87 -18.77 -10.05
C ILE A 73 -34.05 -19.40 -9.31
N PHE A 74 -34.15 -19.20 -7.99
CA PHE A 74 -35.27 -19.72 -7.19
C PHE A 74 -36.62 -19.12 -7.61
N LEU A 75 -36.66 -17.82 -7.95
CA LEU A 75 -37.86 -17.18 -8.49
C LEU A 75 -38.26 -17.72 -9.86
N LEU A 76 -37.30 -17.94 -10.77
CA LEU A 76 -37.56 -18.52 -12.08
C LEU A 76 -38.07 -19.96 -11.97
N VAL A 77 -37.40 -20.79 -11.16
CA VAL A 77 -37.83 -22.17 -10.92
C VAL A 77 -39.22 -22.19 -10.29
N GLY A 78 -39.45 -21.35 -9.27
CA GLY A 78 -40.77 -21.20 -8.64
C GLY A 78 -41.84 -20.79 -9.65
N GLY A 79 -41.53 -19.81 -10.51
CA GLY A 79 -42.39 -19.37 -11.60
C GLY A 79 -42.71 -20.47 -12.60
N ILE A 80 -41.73 -21.30 -13.00
CA ILE A 80 -41.94 -22.42 -13.93
C ILE A 80 -42.90 -23.45 -13.33
N PHE A 81 -42.71 -23.85 -12.07
CA PHE A 81 -43.61 -24.81 -11.41
C PHE A 81 -45.02 -24.25 -11.20
N LEU A 82 -45.15 -22.97 -10.89
CA LEU A 82 -46.46 -22.32 -10.78
C LEU A 82 -47.13 -22.21 -12.16
N CYS A 83 -46.41 -21.82 -13.21
CA CYS A 83 -46.91 -21.78 -14.58
C CYS A 83 -47.35 -23.17 -15.06
N PHE A 84 -46.56 -24.22 -14.80
CA PHE A 84 -46.92 -25.60 -15.12
C PHE A 84 -48.20 -26.03 -14.42
N PHE A 85 -48.36 -25.67 -13.14
CA PHE A 85 -49.59 -25.91 -12.39
C PHE A 85 -50.80 -25.18 -13.01
N PHE A 86 -50.67 -23.88 -13.29
CA PHE A 86 -51.72 -23.06 -13.91
C PHE A 86 -52.10 -23.55 -15.32
N MET A 87 -51.12 -23.95 -16.14
CA MET A 87 -51.38 -24.53 -17.45
C MET A 87 -52.18 -25.83 -17.36
N GLY A 88 -51.89 -26.68 -16.38
CA GLY A 88 -52.68 -27.89 -16.13
C GLY A 88 -54.11 -27.62 -15.64
N LEU A 89 -54.34 -26.51 -14.93
CA LEU A 89 -55.70 -26.07 -14.58
C LEU A 89 -56.49 -25.63 -15.82
N SER A 90 -55.82 -25.00 -16.80
CA SER A 90 -56.46 -24.57 -18.06
C SER A 90 -56.67 -25.70 -19.07
N LEU A 91 -55.96 -26.83 -18.93
CA LEU A 91 -55.97 -27.96 -19.87
C LEU A 91 -56.18 -29.30 -19.13
N PRO A 92 -57.37 -29.54 -18.55
CA PRO A 92 -57.63 -30.71 -17.69
C PRO A 92 -57.52 -32.05 -18.43
N GLU A 93 -57.81 -32.08 -19.73
CA GLU A 93 -57.73 -33.30 -20.54
C GLU A 93 -56.29 -33.81 -20.73
N GLU A 94 -55.31 -32.90 -20.82
CA GLU A 94 -53.90 -33.27 -20.96
C GLU A 94 -53.32 -33.76 -19.64
N VAL A 95 -53.75 -33.19 -18.51
CA VAL A 95 -53.35 -33.64 -17.17
C VAL A 95 -53.85 -35.07 -16.91
N ALA A 96 -55.02 -35.43 -17.43
CA ALA A 96 -55.57 -36.79 -17.29
C ALA A 96 -54.75 -37.84 -18.07
N ARG A 97 -54.06 -37.45 -19.16
CA ARG A 97 -53.21 -38.31 -20.00
C ARG A 97 -51.78 -38.46 -19.49
N LEU A 98 -51.40 -37.77 -18.41
CA LEU A 98 -50.07 -37.89 -17.82
C LEU A 98 -49.85 -39.29 -17.21
N ASN A 99 -48.64 -39.81 -17.38
CA ASN A 99 -48.18 -41.01 -16.69
C ASN A 99 -48.25 -40.82 -15.15
N GLU A 100 -48.29 -41.93 -14.42
CA GLU A 100 -48.45 -41.92 -12.96
C GLU A 100 -47.35 -41.13 -12.24
N GLU A 101 -46.09 -41.25 -12.71
CA GLU A 101 -44.96 -40.45 -12.21
C GLU A 101 -45.11 -38.94 -12.46
N SER A 102 -45.60 -38.54 -13.64
CA SER A 102 -45.78 -37.11 -13.98
C SER A 102 -47.03 -36.51 -13.34
N ARG A 103 -48.05 -37.32 -13.02
CA ARG A 103 -49.21 -36.92 -12.22
C ARG A 103 -48.81 -36.56 -10.79
N HIS A 104 -47.93 -37.34 -10.16
CA HIS A 104 -47.36 -36.98 -8.86
C HIS A 104 -46.57 -35.67 -8.94
N ALA A 105 -45.72 -35.49 -9.96
CA ALA A 105 -44.97 -34.25 -10.16
C ALA A 105 -45.89 -33.02 -10.31
N TYR A 106 -47.00 -33.14 -11.04
CA TYR A 106 -48.00 -32.09 -11.15
C TYR A 106 -48.68 -31.76 -9.81
N GLN A 107 -49.03 -32.76 -9.02
CA GLN A 107 -49.67 -32.58 -7.71
C GLN A 107 -48.76 -31.86 -6.70
N PHE A 108 -47.44 -32.08 -6.75
CA PHE A 108 -46.47 -31.40 -5.89
C PHE A 108 -45.98 -30.05 -6.46
N SER A 109 -46.23 -29.78 -7.75
CA SER A 109 -45.85 -28.55 -8.44
C SER A 109 -46.23 -27.25 -7.72
N PRO A 110 -47.47 -27.05 -7.20
CA PRO A 110 -47.82 -25.81 -6.51
C PRO A 110 -47.05 -25.61 -5.21
N PHE A 111 -46.77 -26.68 -4.46
CA PHE A 111 -46.01 -26.61 -3.21
C PHE A 111 -44.53 -26.32 -3.47
N LEU A 112 -43.93 -27.00 -4.45
CA LEU A 112 -42.54 -26.75 -4.86
C LEU A 112 -42.37 -25.35 -5.46
N GLY A 113 -43.32 -24.92 -6.28
CA GLY A 113 -43.35 -23.60 -6.89
C GLY A 113 -43.47 -22.48 -5.86
N ALA A 114 -44.43 -22.58 -4.95
CA ALA A 114 -44.62 -21.60 -3.87
C ALA A 114 -43.43 -21.57 -2.91
N GLY A 115 -42.89 -22.74 -2.53
CA GLY A 115 -41.72 -22.83 -1.66
C GLY A 115 -40.46 -22.20 -2.28
N ALA A 116 -40.19 -22.49 -3.56
CA ALA A 116 -39.07 -21.89 -4.28
C ALA A 116 -39.24 -20.38 -4.48
N ALA A 117 -40.45 -19.92 -4.80
CA ALA A 117 -40.74 -18.50 -4.94
C ALA A 117 -40.56 -17.74 -3.60
N ALA A 118 -41.06 -18.29 -2.50
CA ALA A 118 -40.88 -17.71 -1.17
C ALA A 118 -39.40 -17.65 -0.75
N ALA A 119 -38.63 -18.71 -1.00
CA ALA A 119 -37.19 -18.72 -0.75
C ALA A 119 -36.45 -17.69 -1.60
N GLY A 120 -36.81 -17.57 -2.89
CA GLY A 120 -36.27 -16.57 -3.81
C GLY A 120 -36.57 -15.14 -3.35
N LEU A 121 -37.81 -14.85 -2.96
CA LEU A 121 -38.21 -13.55 -2.40
C LEU A 121 -37.45 -13.21 -1.11
N PHE A 122 -37.29 -14.19 -0.21
CA PHE A 122 -36.55 -14.00 1.04
C PHE A 122 -35.06 -13.67 0.79
N LEU A 123 -34.41 -14.40 -0.10
CA LEU A 123 -33.02 -14.15 -0.49
C LEU A 123 -32.86 -12.79 -1.19
N ALA A 124 -33.81 -12.43 -2.06
CA ALA A 124 -33.83 -11.13 -2.73
C ALA A 124 -34.00 -9.99 -1.72
N TYR A 125 -34.96 -10.11 -0.80
CA TYR A 125 -35.16 -9.13 0.26
C TYR A 125 -33.91 -8.97 1.13
N ARG A 126 -33.28 -10.06 1.59
CA ARG A 126 -32.08 -10.00 2.43
C ARG A 126 -30.90 -9.33 1.73
N SER A 127 -30.66 -9.69 0.47
CA SER A 127 -29.55 -9.11 -0.31
C SER A 127 -29.79 -7.64 -0.67
N LEU A 128 -31.02 -7.24 -1.00
CA LEU A 128 -31.39 -5.84 -1.24
C LEU A 128 -31.34 -5.01 0.04
N ARG A 129 -31.88 -5.53 1.16
CA ARG A 129 -31.86 -4.86 2.46
C ARG A 129 -30.43 -4.55 2.90
N ASP A 130 -29.53 -5.55 2.82
CA ASP A 130 -28.14 -5.39 3.23
C ASP A 130 -27.36 -4.38 2.35
N ALA A 131 -27.77 -4.20 1.08
CA ALA A 131 -27.13 -3.27 0.14
C ALA A 131 -27.70 -1.85 0.17
N LEU A 132 -29.01 -1.70 0.36
CA LEU A 132 -29.73 -0.41 0.36
C LEU A 132 -29.79 0.23 1.74
N PHE A 133 -29.85 -0.57 2.80
CA PHE A 133 -29.87 -0.12 4.19
C PHE A 133 -28.66 -0.68 4.93
N PRO A 134 -27.46 -0.09 4.73
CA PRO A 134 -26.23 -0.58 5.36
C PRO A 134 -26.34 -0.60 6.89
N GLU A 135 -27.20 0.21 7.49
CA GLU A 135 -27.44 0.24 8.93
C GLU A 135 -28.03 -1.05 9.51
N LYS A 136 -28.79 -1.79 8.71
CA LYS A 136 -29.39 -3.07 9.08
C LYS A 136 -28.59 -4.27 8.57
N SER A 137 -27.42 -4.01 7.98
CA SER A 137 -26.54 -5.06 7.48
C SER A 137 -25.92 -5.82 8.65
N ALA A 138 -25.68 -7.13 8.46
CA ALA A 138 -24.99 -7.95 9.45
C ALA A 138 -23.60 -7.38 9.81
N LEU A 139 -22.93 -6.72 8.84
CA LEU A 139 -21.64 -6.09 9.03
C LEU A 139 -21.71 -4.90 10.03
N ALA A 140 -22.68 -4.00 9.84
CA ALA A 140 -22.87 -2.88 10.76
C ALA A 140 -23.30 -3.37 12.16
N GLN A 141 -24.14 -4.40 12.22
CA GLN A 141 -24.59 -4.98 13.48
C GLN A 141 -23.45 -5.68 14.23
N SER A 142 -22.53 -6.36 13.53
CA SER A 142 -21.36 -6.98 14.16
C SER A 142 -20.47 -5.92 14.81
N ILE A 143 -20.22 -4.78 14.14
CA ILE A 143 -19.44 -3.67 14.70
C ILE A 143 -20.14 -3.05 15.92
N ARG A 144 -21.43 -2.69 15.79
CA ARG A 144 -22.21 -2.06 16.86
C ARG A 144 -22.23 -2.87 18.14
N SER A 145 -22.43 -4.18 18.00
CA SER A 145 -22.53 -5.09 19.13
C SER A 145 -21.22 -5.20 19.94
N GLN A 146 -20.08 -4.83 19.35
CA GLN A 146 -18.76 -4.87 19.98
C GLN A 146 -18.37 -3.55 20.68
N LEU A 147 -19.16 -2.49 20.49
CA LEU A 147 -18.93 -1.21 21.16
C LEU A 147 -19.40 -1.25 22.62
N PRO A 148 -18.81 -0.45 23.53
CA PRO A 148 -19.22 -0.39 24.93
C PRO A 148 -20.69 -0.03 25.14
N HIS A 149 -21.24 0.86 24.29
CA HIS A 149 -22.63 1.30 24.32
C HIS A 149 -23.28 1.04 22.95
N PRO A 150 -23.98 -0.09 22.76
CA PRO A 150 -24.57 -0.43 21.47
C PRO A 150 -25.76 0.46 21.10
N ASP A 151 -26.49 0.98 22.11
CA ASP A 151 -27.69 1.82 21.91
C ASP A 151 -27.35 3.29 21.58
N GLU A 152 -26.16 3.75 21.95
CA GLU A 152 -25.62 5.09 21.63
C GLU A 152 -24.63 5.03 20.44
N ALA A 153 -24.61 3.94 19.69
CA ALA A 153 -23.64 3.74 18.63
C ALA A 153 -23.76 4.82 17.54
N PRO A 154 -22.62 5.36 17.06
CA PRO A 154 -22.64 6.39 16.04
C PRO A 154 -23.27 5.91 14.72
N PRO A 155 -23.68 6.84 13.84
CA PRO A 155 -24.21 6.51 12.52
C PRO A 155 -23.28 5.58 11.73
N VAL A 156 -23.85 4.76 10.85
CA VAL A 156 -23.10 3.71 10.15
C VAL A 156 -21.97 4.24 9.28
N GLU A 157 -22.11 5.44 8.74
CA GLU A 157 -21.01 6.12 8.03
C GLU A 157 -19.77 6.30 8.91
N LYS A 158 -19.96 6.74 10.16
CA LYS A 158 -18.86 6.90 11.11
C LYS A 158 -18.31 5.55 11.58
N LEU A 159 -19.17 4.55 11.79
CA LEU A 159 -18.74 3.19 12.16
C LEU A 159 -17.85 2.56 11.08
N PHE A 160 -18.28 2.66 9.83
CA PHE A 160 -17.51 2.15 8.70
C PHE A 160 -16.24 2.96 8.49
N ALA A 161 -16.29 4.29 8.63
CA ALA A 161 -15.10 5.13 8.55
C ALA A 161 -14.03 4.74 9.57
N MET A 162 -14.40 4.38 10.81
CA MET A 162 -13.44 3.92 11.82
C MET A 162 -12.72 2.64 11.40
N VAL A 163 -13.46 1.66 10.88
CA VAL A 163 -12.87 0.38 10.42
C VAL A 163 -12.05 0.61 9.14
N ASP A 164 -12.57 1.39 8.20
CA ASP A 164 -11.92 1.69 6.94
C ASP A 164 -10.63 2.51 7.15
N GLN A 165 -10.59 3.42 8.13
CA GLN A 165 -9.39 4.17 8.48
C GLN A 165 -8.31 3.25 9.06
N ASP A 166 -8.65 2.36 9.99
CA ASP A 166 -7.69 1.39 10.56
C ASP A 166 -7.12 0.48 9.47
N LEU A 167 -7.97 -0.03 8.58
CA LEU A 167 -7.53 -0.86 7.46
C LEU A 167 -6.74 -0.08 6.41
N ARG A 168 -6.99 1.21 6.26
CA ARG A 168 -6.23 2.07 5.35
C ARG A 168 -4.81 2.32 5.87
N GLU A 169 -4.68 2.60 7.16
CA GLU A 169 -3.38 2.93 7.78
C GLU A 169 -2.54 1.69 8.09
N ASN A 170 -3.19 0.59 8.55
CA ASN A 170 -2.51 -0.56 9.13
C ASN A 170 -2.88 -1.90 8.47
N GLY A 171 -3.70 -1.90 7.42
CA GLY A 171 -4.31 -3.10 6.86
C GLY A 171 -3.37 -4.00 6.06
N GLU A 172 -3.27 -5.26 6.47
CA GLU A 172 -2.71 -6.36 5.68
C GLU A 172 -3.86 -7.17 5.06
N TRP A 173 -3.79 -7.40 3.75
CA TRP A 173 -4.85 -8.10 2.99
C TRP A 173 -4.46 -9.54 2.67
N CYS A 174 -5.23 -10.50 3.16
CA CYS A 174 -5.09 -11.92 2.83
C CYS A 174 -6.32 -12.40 2.07
N GLY A 175 -6.28 -12.30 0.74
CA GLY A 175 -7.41 -12.63 -0.14
C GLY A 175 -8.60 -11.69 0.09
N LYS A 176 -9.66 -12.20 0.74
CA LYS A 176 -10.88 -11.44 1.03
C LYS A 176 -10.93 -10.84 2.44
N ILE A 177 -9.94 -11.13 3.29
CA ILE A 177 -9.88 -10.65 4.68
C ILE A 177 -8.90 -9.47 4.75
N GLY A 178 -9.29 -8.40 5.42
CA GLY A 178 -8.44 -7.26 5.75
C GLY A 178 -8.17 -7.24 7.25
N ILE A 179 -6.90 -7.26 7.65
CA ILE A 179 -6.49 -7.30 9.05
C ILE A 179 -5.79 -5.99 9.38
N GLY A 180 -6.43 -5.13 10.16
CA GLY A 180 -5.90 -3.86 10.65
C GLY A 180 -5.17 -4.00 11.98
N LYS A 181 -5.01 -2.88 12.70
CA LYS A 181 -4.45 -2.86 14.04
C LYS A 181 -5.51 -3.09 15.10
N GLU A 182 -6.73 -2.61 14.89
CA GLU A 182 -7.84 -2.75 15.82
C GLU A 182 -8.93 -3.68 15.29
N TRP A 183 -9.13 -3.74 13.98
CA TRP A 183 -10.25 -4.44 13.36
C TRP A 183 -9.81 -5.50 12.35
N VAL A 184 -10.59 -6.57 12.25
CA VAL A 184 -10.49 -7.60 11.23
C VAL A 184 -11.77 -7.61 10.41
N LEU A 185 -11.66 -7.28 9.13
CA LEU A 185 -12.76 -7.24 8.17
C LEU A 185 -12.77 -8.51 7.32
N GLY A 186 -13.84 -9.29 7.41
CA GLY A 186 -14.15 -10.43 6.56
C GLY A 186 -15.55 -10.33 5.98
N ASP A 187 -16.35 -11.40 6.10
CA ASP A 187 -17.79 -11.33 5.82
C ASP A 187 -18.58 -10.60 6.94
N GLU A 188 -17.97 -10.53 8.12
CA GLU A 188 -18.33 -9.72 9.29
C GLU A 188 -17.09 -8.96 9.79
N VAL A 189 -17.24 -8.08 10.79
CA VAL A 189 -16.10 -7.38 11.42
C VAL A 189 -15.94 -7.86 12.85
N SER A 190 -14.70 -8.14 13.27
CA SER A 190 -14.31 -8.42 14.65
C SER A 190 -13.21 -7.49 15.14
N ARG A 191 -13.29 -7.06 16.40
CA ARG A 191 -12.27 -6.26 17.06
C ARG A 191 -11.19 -7.16 17.61
N ILE A 192 -9.93 -6.89 17.29
CA ILE A 192 -8.77 -7.70 17.68
C ILE A 192 -8.69 -7.92 19.19
N SER A 193 -9.02 -6.89 19.99
CA SER A 193 -9.01 -6.96 21.46
C SER A 193 -10.04 -7.93 22.05
N ARG A 194 -11.09 -8.27 21.30
CA ARG A 194 -12.17 -9.17 21.73
C ARG A 194 -11.97 -10.60 21.25
N ILE A 195 -11.03 -10.84 20.33
CA ILE A 195 -10.77 -12.19 19.81
C ILE A 195 -10.26 -13.08 20.95
N ARG A 196 -10.89 -14.25 21.11
CA ARG A 196 -10.50 -15.29 22.07
C ARG A 196 -9.95 -16.53 21.38
N GLY A 197 -10.43 -16.82 20.17
CA GLY A 197 -9.90 -17.91 19.36
C GLY A 197 -9.97 -17.63 17.86
N VAL A 198 -9.01 -18.19 17.13
CA VAL A 198 -8.93 -18.15 15.67
C VAL A 198 -8.65 -19.57 15.17
N PHE A 199 -9.52 -20.07 14.31
CA PHE A 199 -9.48 -21.45 13.84
C PHE A 199 -9.50 -21.55 12.32
N GLY A 200 -8.59 -22.36 11.78
CA GLY A 200 -8.54 -22.67 10.36
C GLY A 200 -9.41 -23.89 10.03
N ARG A 201 -10.20 -23.81 8.96
CA ARG A 201 -10.87 -24.96 8.37
C ARG A 201 -10.32 -25.23 6.99
N ASN A 202 -9.76 -26.42 6.81
CA ASN A 202 -9.29 -26.93 5.52
C ASN A 202 -9.89 -28.32 5.29
N GLU A 203 -11.03 -28.36 4.62
CA GLU A 203 -11.76 -29.61 4.35
C GLU A 203 -11.82 -29.90 2.85
N ARG A 204 -11.53 -31.15 2.49
CA ARG A 204 -11.75 -31.68 1.14
C ARG A 204 -13.04 -32.49 1.15
N LYS A 205 -14.12 -31.92 0.59
CA LYS A 205 -15.39 -32.63 0.40
C LYS A 205 -15.39 -33.35 -0.94
N THR A 206 -15.62 -34.66 -0.91
CA THR A 206 -15.88 -35.44 -2.11
C THR A 206 -17.38 -35.74 -2.18
N SER A 207 -18.01 -35.36 -3.28
CA SER A 207 -19.41 -35.72 -3.56
C SER A 207 -19.44 -36.64 -4.77
N HIS A 208 -20.26 -37.68 -4.67
CA HIS A 208 -20.45 -38.64 -5.74
C HIS A 208 -21.79 -38.36 -6.41
N SER A 209 -21.75 -37.97 -7.69
CA SER A 209 -22.94 -37.83 -8.52
C SER A 209 -22.79 -38.77 -9.72
N GLY A 210 -23.44 -39.92 -9.63
CA GLY A 210 -23.30 -41.01 -10.61
C GLY A 210 -21.84 -41.49 -10.74
N LYS A 211 -21.31 -41.52 -11.97
CA LYS A 211 -19.92 -41.93 -12.27
C LYS A 211 -18.86 -40.84 -12.06
N ARG A 212 -19.24 -39.62 -11.66
CA ARG A 212 -18.30 -38.50 -11.48
C ARG A 212 -18.13 -38.18 -9.99
N THR A 213 -16.87 -38.16 -9.56
CA THR A 213 -16.48 -37.67 -8.24
C THR A 213 -16.13 -36.19 -8.34
N HIS A 214 -16.91 -35.33 -7.69
CA HIS A 214 -16.62 -33.91 -7.59
C HIS A 214 -15.88 -33.63 -6.27
N VAL A 215 -14.71 -33.01 -6.37
CA VAL A 215 -13.88 -32.64 -5.21
C VAL A 215 -14.00 -31.14 -4.99
N THR A 216 -14.53 -30.75 -3.83
CA THR A 216 -14.64 -29.34 -3.41
C THR A 216 -13.76 -29.11 -2.20
N ASN A 217 -12.81 -28.19 -2.29
CA ASN A 217 -12.01 -27.76 -1.14
C ASN A 217 -12.67 -26.55 -0.47
N ILE A 218 -12.76 -26.59 0.85
CA ILE A 218 -13.32 -25.53 1.69
C ILE A 218 -12.18 -24.96 2.53
N TYR A 219 -11.93 -23.65 2.37
CA TYR A 219 -10.97 -22.88 3.14
C TYR A 219 -11.71 -21.76 3.88
N GLU A 220 -11.79 -21.85 5.20
CA GLU A 220 -12.51 -20.86 6.02
C GLU A 220 -11.68 -20.47 7.25
N VAL A 221 -11.75 -19.19 7.62
CA VAL A 221 -11.24 -18.68 8.91
C VAL A 221 -12.43 -18.46 9.83
N TRP A 222 -12.34 -19.00 11.04
CA TRP A 222 -13.34 -18.91 12.09
C TRP A 222 -12.75 -18.09 13.24
N ILE A 223 -13.32 -16.93 13.52
CA ILE A 223 -12.91 -16.05 14.61
C ILE A 223 -14.00 -16.09 15.68
N VAL A 224 -13.61 -16.39 16.91
CA VAL A 224 -14.50 -16.44 18.08
C VAL A 224 -14.16 -15.28 19.00
N ASP A 225 -15.18 -14.48 19.34
CA ASP A 225 -15.04 -13.35 20.26
C ASP A 225 -15.31 -13.72 21.73
N ASP A 226 -15.23 -12.73 22.62
CA ASP A 226 -15.51 -12.86 24.05
C ASP A 226 -16.99 -13.15 24.39
N ARG A 227 -17.88 -12.96 23.42
CA ARG A 227 -19.32 -13.20 23.51
C ARG A 227 -19.72 -14.54 22.87
N GLN A 228 -18.74 -15.38 22.52
CA GLN A 228 -18.90 -16.65 21.80
C GLN A 228 -19.57 -16.49 20.42
N GLN A 229 -19.57 -15.28 19.85
CA GLN A 229 -20.04 -15.03 18.50
C GLN A 229 -18.94 -15.42 17.50
N GLN A 230 -19.39 -16.00 16.39
CA GLN A 230 -18.51 -16.55 15.37
C GLN A 230 -18.56 -15.70 14.11
N GLN A 231 -17.40 -15.20 13.71
CA GLN A 231 -17.20 -14.68 12.37
C GLN A 231 -16.58 -15.78 11.51
N VAL A 232 -17.27 -16.13 10.42
CA VAL A 232 -16.77 -17.08 9.42
C VAL A 232 -16.47 -16.32 8.14
N THR A 233 -15.29 -16.51 7.57
CA THR A 233 -14.92 -15.91 6.27
C THR A 233 -14.35 -16.96 5.34
N SER A 234 -14.94 -17.06 4.15
CA SER A 234 -14.54 -18.02 3.12
C SER A 234 -13.42 -17.48 2.22
N LEU A 235 -12.38 -18.28 2.02
CA LEU A 235 -11.20 -17.98 1.23
C LEU A 235 -11.11 -18.88 -0.01
N LYS A 236 -10.31 -18.47 -1.00
CA LYS A 236 -10.22 -19.19 -2.28
C LYS A 236 -9.15 -20.27 -2.27
N SER A 237 -8.11 -20.12 -1.47
CA SER A 237 -6.95 -21.00 -1.49
C SER A 237 -6.43 -21.31 -0.08
N LYS A 238 -5.69 -22.42 0.03
CA LYS A 238 -4.98 -22.79 1.26
C LYS A 238 -3.92 -21.76 1.66
N GLN A 239 -3.28 -21.14 0.67
CA GLN A 239 -2.26 -20.11 0.92
C GLN A 239 -2.90 -18.88 1.56
N GLU A 240 -4.01 -18.38 1.03
CA GLU A 240 -4.75 -17.26 1.62
C GLU A 240 -5.16 -17.56 3.08
N LEU A 241 -5.54 -18.80 3.38
CA LEU A 241 -5.87 -19.25 4.73
C LEU A 241 -4.67 -19.19 5.67
N ASN A 242 -3.53 -19.73 5.25
CA ASN A 242 -2.32 -19.72 6.07
C ASN A 242 -1.81 -18.29 6.30
N ASP A 243 -1.77 -17.47 5.25
CA ASP A 243 -1.34 -16.06 5.33
C ASP A 243 -2.23 -15.27 6.31
N ALA A 244 -3.54 -15.49 6.26
CA ALA A 244 -4.49 -14.88 7.19
C ALA A 244 -4.25 -15.34 8.64
N LEU A 245 -4.04 -16.63 8.87
CA LEU A 245 -3.75 -17.16 10.21
C LEU A 245 -2.43 -16.61 10.77
N ASP A 246 -1.39 -16.51 9.94
CA ASP A 246 -0.08 -15.98 10.37
C ASP A 246 -0.13 -14.47 10.62
N CYS A 247 -0.90 -13.72 9.84
CA CYS A 247 -1.17 -12.31 10.13
C CYS A 247 -1.95 -12.14 11.45
N LEU A 248 -3.00 -12.94 11.67
CA LEU A 248 -3.75 -12.93 12.92
C LEU A 248 -2.92 -13.35 14.13
N ARG A 249 -1.99 -14.31 13.98
CA ARG A 249 -1.03 -14.68 15.05
C ARG A 249 -0.15 -13.50 15.45
N ARG A 250 0.30 -12.70 14.48
CA ARG A 250 1.11 -11.50 14.76
C ARG A 250 0.30 -10.39 15.43
N ARG A 251 -0.96 -10.22 15.04
CA ARG A 251 -1.83 -9.12 15.53
C ARG A 251 -2.59 -9.47 16.82
N ALA A 252 -2.92 -10.74 17.04
CA ALA A 252 -3.71 -11.24 18.18
C ALA A 252 -3.05 -12.47 18.86
N PRO A 253 -1.79 -12.40 19.31
CA PRO A 253 -1.04 -13.57 19.81
C PRO A 253 -1.60 -14.16 21.12
N SER A 254 -2.42 -13.41 21.87
CA SER A 254 -3.06 -13.88 23.11
C SER A 254 -4.26 -14.80 22.87
N ALA A 255 -4.80 -14.80 21.65
CA ALA A 255 -5.90 -15.68 21.24
C ALA A 255 -5.44 -17.14 21.09
N VAL A 256 -6.37 -18.07 21.24
CA VAL A 256 -6.11 -19.51 21.01
C VAL A 256 -6.16 -19.78 19.50
N PHE A 257 -5.13 -20.44 18.97
CA PHE A 257 -5.09 -20.85 17.57
C PHE A 257 -5.22 -22.36 17.45
N GLY A 258 -6.02 -22.83 16.50
CA GLY A 258 -6.19 -24.26 16.25
C GLY A 258 -6.90 -24.56 14.94
N ASP A 259 -7.25 -25.82 14.76
CA ASP A 259 -8.12 -26.26 13.66
C ASP A 259 -9.60 -26.22 14.09
N TYR A 260 -10.50 -26.05 13.13
CA TYR A 260 -11.95 -26.01 13.39
C TYR A 260 -12.49 -27.25 14.13
N ASN A 261 -11.90 -28.43 13.90
CA ASN A 261 -12.32 -29.67 14.58
C ASN A 261 -11.60 -29.92 15.91
N SER A 262 -10.86 -28.94 16.43
CA SER A 262 -10.10 -29.11 17.65
C SER A 262 -10.98 -29.01 18.89
N LYS A 263 -10.52 -29.62 19.99
CA LYS A 263 -11.23 -29.57 21.27
C LYS A 263 -11.31 -28.13 21.79
N GLU A 264 -10.27 -27.34 21.55
CA GLU A 264 -10.18 -25.94 21.94
C GLU A 264 -11.27 -25.09 21.26
N TYR A 265 -11.60 -25.36 20.00
CA TYR A 265 -12.72 -24.71 19.32
C TYR A 265 -14.05 -25.09 19.98
N ALA A 266 -14.28 -26.38 20.23
CA ALA A 266 -15.51 -26.86 20.85
C ALA A 266 -15.70 -26.29 22.27
N ASP A 267 -14.61 -26.25 23.05
CA ASP A 267 -14.59 -25.71 24.41
C ASP A 267 -14.83 -24.19 24.42
N LEU A 268 -14.45 -23.43 23.38
CA LEU A 268 -14.71 -21.99 23.31
C LEU A 268 -16.12 -21.65 22.85
N VAL A 269 -16.70 -22.47 21.98
CA VAL A 269 -18.00 -22.20 21.34
C VAL A 269 -19.17 -22.83 22.09
N TYR A 270 -19.05 -24.10 22.48
CA TYR A 270 -20.19 -24.89 22.97
C TYR A 270 -20.24 -24.99 24.49
N THR A 271 -19.22 -24.49 25.19
CA THR A 271 -19.20 -24.48 26.66
C THR A 271 -20.27 -23.56 27.20
N LYS A 272 -21.27 -24.18 27.86
CA LYS A 272 -22.30 -23.50 28.65
C LYS A 272 -21.97 -23.43 30.14
N ASP A 273 -20.85 -24.06 30.56
CA ASP A 273 -20.40 -24.03 31.95
C ASP A 273 -19.67 -22.72 32.25
N GLU A 274 -20.29 -21.87 33.07
CA GLU A 274 -19.73 -20.58 33.50
C GLU A 274 -18.35 -20.71 34.14
N ARG A 275 -18.06 -21.83 34.84
CA ARG A 275 -16.75 -22.04 35.48
C ARG A 275 -15.65 -22.23 34.45
N GLN A 276 -15.94 -22.98 33.40
CA GLN A 276 -14.99 -23.21 32.31
C GLN A 276 -14.80 -21.93 31.47
N GLN A 277 -15.87 -21.19 31.21
CA GLN A 277 -15.80 -19.89 30.54
C GLN A 277 -14.93 -18.89 31.33
N TYR A 278 -15.12 -18.82 32.65
CA TYR A 278 -14.29 -17.98 33.51
C TYR A 278 -12.82 -18.41 33.54
N ALA A 279 -12.55 -19.72 33.54
CA ALA A 279 -11.18 -20.25 33.46
C ALA A 279 -10.50 -19.89 32.14
N GLN A 280 -11.21 -19.97 31.02
CA GLN A 280 -10.71 -19.57 29.69
C GLN A 280 -10.40 -18.08 29.61
N GLU A 281 -11.30 -17.23 30.13
CA GLU A 281 -11.09 -15.77 30.18
C GLU A 281 -9.90 -15.42 31.09
N ARG A 282 -9.73 -16.12 32.23
CA ARG A 282 -8.55 -15.96 33.08
C ARG A 282 -7.26 -16.33 32.34
N ALA A 283 -7.26 -17.47 31.62
CA ALA A 283 -6.11 -17.90 30.85
C ALA A 283 -5.75 -16.91 29.72
N TYR A 284 -6.76 -16.33 29.07
CA TYR A 284 -6.56 -15.26 28.09
C TYR A 284 -5.90 -14.02 28.72
N ARG A 285 -6.42 -13.55 29.87
CA ARG A 285 -5.86 -12.40 30.59
C ARG A 285 -4.42 -12.64 31.04
N GLN A 286 -4.10 -13.86 31.49
CA GLN A 286 -2.73 -14.24 31.86
C GLN A 286 -1.77 -14.17 30.66
N ARG A 287 -2.17 -14.73 29.50
CA ARG A 287 -1.36 -14.65 28.28
C ARG A 287 -1.15 -13.21 27.83
N LYS A 288 -2.20 -12.40 27.88
CA LYS A 288 -2.14 -10.98 27.52
C LYS A 288 -1.21 -10.20 28.46
N ALA A 289 -1.33 -10.39 29.77
CA ALA A 289 -0.45 -9.73 30.75
C ALA A 289 1.02 -10.12 30.56
N LEU A 290 1.29 -11.40 30.32
CA LEU A 290 2.65 -11.88 30.05
C LEU A 290 3.25 -11.24 28.78
N GLN A 291 2.44 -11.09 27.74
CA GLN A 291 2.86 -10.43 26.51
C GLN A 291 3.18 -8.95 26.74
N GLU A 292 2.28 -8.22 27.40
CA GLU A 292 2.47 -6.80 27.73
C GLU A 292 3.73 -6.60 28.60
N GLU A 293 3.99 -7.52 29.53
CA GLU A 293 5.22 -7.51 30.33
C GLU A 293 6.46 -7.76 29.48
N GLN A 294 6.44 -8.75 28.58
CA GLN A 294 7.55 -8.99 27.65
C GLN A 294 7.81 -7.79 26.72
N GLU A 295 6.77 -7.16 26.18
CA GLU A 295 6.90 -5.95 25.36
C GLU A 295 7.48 -4.80 26.19
N ARG A 296 7.00 -4.61 27.42
CA ARG A 296 7.54 -3.61 28.36
C ARG A 296 9.00 -3.89 28.70
N LEU A 297 9.38 -5.14 28.92
CA LEU A 297 10.77 -5.54 29.19
C LEU A 297 11.65 -5.32 27.96
N LYS A 298 11.19 -5.65 26.75
CA LYS A 298 11.89 -5.36 25.49
C LYS A 298 12.09 -3.85 25.31
N GLN A 299 11.05 -3.06 25.54
CA GLN A 299 11.13 -1.59 25.50
C GLN A 299 12.10 -1.05 26.56
N LYS A 300 12.04 -1.56 27.79
CA LYS A 300 12.96 -1.18 28.87
C LYS A 300 14.40 -1.52 28.49
N HIS A 301 14.65 -2.71 27.96
CA HIS A 301 15.99 -3.13 27.49
C HIS A 301 16.50 -2.25 26.35
N LEU A 302 15.64 -1.89 25.38
CA LEU A 302 15.97 -0.94 24.30
C LEU A 302 16.32 0.46 24.83
N SER A 303 15.59 0.95 25.83
CA SER A 303 15.87 2.25 26.47
C SER A 303 17.11 2.23 27.37
N GLN A 304 17.41 1.11 28.04
CA GLN A 304 18.57 0.96 28.93
C GLN A 304 19.88 0.75 28.18
N ASN A 305 19.83 0.36 26.91
CA ASN A 305 20.99 0.26 26.03
C ASN A 305 21.37 1.62 25.41
N GLN A 306 21.06 2.72 26.08
CA GLN A 306 21.40 4.06 25.64
C GLN A 306 22.04 4.85 26.77
N VAL A 307 22.95 5.73 26.38
CA VAL A 307 23.67 6.64 27.27
C VAL A 307 23.24 8.05 26.94
N LEU A 308 22.69 8.76 27.93
CA LEU A 308 22.34 10.17 27.86
C LEU A 308 23.47 10.99 28.48
N THR A 309 24.04 11.90 27.70
CA THR A 309 24.92 12.97 28.19
C THR A 309 24.09 14.23 28.37
N LEU A 310 24.04 14.72 29.61
CA LEU A 310 23.32 15.92 30.00
C LEU A 310 24.10 17.20 29.61
N PRO A 311 23.44 18.37 29.60
CA PRO A 311 24.09 19.64 29.25
C PRO A 311 25.27 20.03 30.14
N ASP A 312 25.29 19.53 31.39
CA ASP A 312 26.38 19.73 32.35
C ASP A 312 27.57 18.77 32.14
N GLY A 313 27.49 17.89 31.13
CA GLY A 313 28.49 16.87 30.83
C GLY A 313 28.35 15.58 31.65
N SER A 314 27.41 15.51 32.59
CA SER A 314 27.15 14.28 33.34
C SER A 314 26.49 13.22 32.46
N VAL A 315 26.74 11.95 32.75
CA VAL A 315 26.34 10.82 31.90
C VAL A 315 25.47 9.85 32.69
N THR A 316 24.35 9.42 32.11
CA THR A 316 23.45 8.44 32.72
C THR A 316 22.95 7.41 31.70
N SER A 317 22.94 6.14 32.11
CA SER A 317 22.30 5.04 31.36
C SER A 317 20.84 4.81 31.77
N ARG A 318 20.36 5.53 32.80
CA ARG A 318 18.96 5.48 33.25
C ARG A 318 18.14 6.50 32.49
N VAL A 319 17.99 6.28 31.19
CA VAL A 319 17.24 7.18 30.31
C VAL A 319 15.74 6.89 30.44
N THR A 320 14.97 7.89 30.84
CA THR A 320 13.50 7.83 30.84
C THR A 320 12.93 8.94 29.96
N TRP A 321 11.73 8.73 29.43
CA TRP A 321 11.07 9.74 28.61
C TRP A 321 10.83 11.05 29.40
N ASP A 322 10.44 10.95 30.67
CA ASP A 322 10.21 12.12 31.52
C ASP A 322 11.48 12.98 31.68
N SER A 323 12.65 12.33 31.80
CA SER A 323 13.94 13.03 31.83
C SER A 323 14.23 13.79 30.53
N ILE A 324 13.98 13.19 29.37
CA ILE A 324 14.18 13.86 28.06
C ILE A 324 13.19 15.01 27.89
N ARG A 325 11.92 14.81 28.27
CA ARG A 325 10.90 15.85 28.17
C ARG A 325 11.24 17.06 29.05
N GLN A 326 11.80 16.85 30.25
CA GLN A 326 12.30 17.95 31.07
C GLN A 326 13.46 18.69 30.40
N LEU A 327 14.37 17.99 29.72
CA LEU A 327 15.47 18.63 28.97
C LEU A 327 14.97 19.47 27.80
N LEU A 328 13.94 18.99 27.08
CA LEU A 328 13.31 19.75 25.98
C LEU A 328 12.63 21.03 26.47
N LEU A 329 11.98 20.98 27.64
CA LEU A 329 11.24 22.12 28.19
C LEU A 329 12.12 23.12 28.95
N ARG A 330 13.33 22.71 29.35
CA ARG A 330 14.26 23.53 30.15
C ARG A 330 14.49 24.93 29.57
N PRO A 331 14.78 25.13 28.27
CA PRO A 331 15.01 26.48 27.72
C PRO A 331 13.80 27.39 27.89
N SER A 332 12.59 26.85 27.78
CA SER A 332 11.34 27.61 27.96
C SER A 332 11.01 27.89 29.44
N GLN A 333 11.60 27.16 30.38
CA GLN A 333 11.31 27.28 31.82
C GLN A 333 12.38 28.08 32.57
N THR A 334 13.65 27.87 32.26
CA THR A 334 14.79 28.48 32.97
C THR A 334 15.59 29.45 32.10
N GLY A 335 15.34 29.51 30.80
CA GLY A 335 16.13 30.32 29.86
C GLY A 335 17.51 29.72 29.52
N GLU A 336 17.84 28.54 30.06
CA GLU A 336 19.10 27.86 29.80
C GLU A 336 18.94 26.88 28.64
N ALA A 337 19.53 27.22 27.49
CA ALA A 337 19.65 26.32 26.35
C ALA A 337 20.96 25.52 26.46
N GLY A 338 20.84 24.19 26.51
CA GLY A 338 22.00 23.30 26.60
C GLY A 338 21.77 22.04 25.77
N PRO A 339 22.74 21.63 24.92
CA PRO A 339 22.59 20.43 24.13
C PRO A 339 22.69 19.18 25.01
N PHE A 340 21.92 18.15 24.66
CA PHE A 340 22.07 16.82 25.24
C PHE A 340 22.24 15.79 24.13
N GLN A 341 22.91 14.69 24.46
CA GLN A 341 23.29 13.65 23.49
C GLN A 341 22.79 12.28 23.94
N LEU A 342 22.23 11.52 22.99
CA LEU A 342 21.83 10.12 23.15
C LEU A 342 22.72 9.24 22.29
N VAL A 343 23.40 8.29 22.93
CA VAL A 343 24.26 7.29 22.28
C VAL A 343 23.75 5.90 22.57
N PRO A 344 23.27 5.14 21.58
CA PRO A 344 22.94 3.74 21.79
C PRO A 344 24.21 2.90 21.90
N SER A 345 24.19 1.89 22.78
CA SER A 345 25.26 0.91 22.93
C SER A 345 25.48 0.09 21.65
N VAL A 346 24.45 -0.03 20.80
CA VAL A 346 24.51 -0.64 19.48
C VAL A 346 23.98 0.37 18.46
N PRO A 347 24.75 0.73 17.41
CA PRO A 347 24.30 1.67 16.39
C PRO A 347 22.98 1.23 15.72
N PHE A 348 22.08 2.19 15.49
CA PHE A 348 20.77 1.93 14.90
C PHE A 348 20.84 1.92 13.37
N ARG A 349 20.18 0.97 12.71
CA ARG A 349 20.14 0.88 11.24
C ARG A 349 18.78 1.36 10.72
N GLY A 350 18.78 2.24 9.73
CA GLY A 350 17.56 2.76 9.10
C GLY A 350 17.84 3.60 7.85
N GLU A 351 16.92 3.62 6.89
CA GLU A 351 17.04 4.39 5.63
C GLU A 351 18.35 4.12 4.85
N GLY A 352 18.90 2.90 4.94
CA GLY A 352 20.17 2.53 4.30
C GLY A 352 21.44 2.96 5.05
N HIS A 353 21.31 3.68 6.17
CA HIS A 353 22.40 4.18 6.99
C HIS A 353 22.47 3.51 8.37
N VAL A 354 23.60 3.69 9.06
CA VAL A 354 23.80 3.23 10.45
C VAL A 354 24.15 4.45 11.30
N PHE A 355 23.38 4.72 12.35
CA PHE A 355 23.52 5.90 13.19
C PHE A 355 24.11 5.55 14.56
N SER A 356 25.06 6.38 14.99
CA SER A 356 25.80 6.18 16.24
C SER A 356 25.39 7.14 17.36
N ARG A 357 24.78 8.27 17.01
CA ARG A 357 24.50 9.35 17.97
C ARG A 357 23.34 10.21 17.50
N LEU A 358 22.52 10.65 18.45
CA LEU A 358 21.58 11.76 18.29
C LEU A 358 21.96 12.88 19.26
N VAL A 359 22.11 14.10 18.77
CA VAL A 359 22.30 15.31 19.57
C VAL A 359 21.07 16.19 19.40
N CYS A 360 20.52 16.69 20.51
CA CYS A 360 19.38 17.59 20.51
C CYS A 360 19.78 18.89 21.19
N LEU A 361 19.53 20.01 20.50
CA LEU A 361 19.65 21.35 21.03
C LEU A 361 18.22 21.92 21.13
N PRO A 362 17.60 21.88 22.31
CA PRO A 362 16.25 22.36 22.49
C PRO A 362 16.17 23.89 22.34
N GLY A 363 15.17 24.35 21.59
CA GLY A 363 14.87 25.77 21.38
C GLY A 363 13.96 26.34 22.48
N GLY A 364 13.99 27.65 22.68
CA GLY A 364 13.01 28.37 23.52
C GLY A 364 11.60 28.38 22.94
N GLN A 365 10.66 29.10 23.57
CA GLN A 365 9.24 29.13 23.16
C GLN A 365 8.99 29.54 21.69
N GLN A 366 9.90 30.32 21.09
CA GLN A 366 9.80 30.79 19.70
C GLN A 366 10.93 30.26 18.80
N GLU A 367 11.87 29.49 19.35
CA GLU A 367 13.00 28.94 18.59
C GLU A 367 12.76 27.47 18.26
N LEU A 368 13.20 27.04 17.07
CA LEU A 368 13.11 25.65 16.66
C LEU A 368 14.12 24.80 17.45
N THR A 369 13.72 23.58 17.77
CA THR A 369 14.62 22.57 18.33
C THR A 369 15.44 21.97 17.22
N ARG A 370 16.77 22.03 17.36
CA ARG A 370 17.69 21.46 16.38
C ARG A 370 18.04 20.03 16.76
N ILE A 371 17.82 19.10 15.83
CA ILE A 371 18.20 17.69 15.99
C ILE A 371 19.30 17.36 15.00
N PHE A 372 20.29 16.63 15.47
CA PHE A 372 21.47 16.23 14.74
C PHE A 372 21.69 14.73 14.89
N LEU A 373 21.80 14.00 13.78
CA LEU A 373 22.00 12.56 13.72
C LEU A 373 23.35 12.26 13.09
N GLU A 374 24.25 11.60 13.83
CA GLU A 374 25.59 11.24 13.33
C GLU A 374 25.62 9.81 12.80
N GLU A 375 26.18 9.62 11.60
CA GLU A 375 26.43 8.29 11.05
C GLU A 375 27.50 7.55 11.86
N TYR A 376 27.43 6.22 11.87
CA TYR A 376 28.44 5.35 12.44
C TYR A 376 29.57 5.16 11.42
N SER A 377 30.79 5.51 11.82
CA SER A 377 32.01 5.41 11.01
C SER A 377 32.51 3.98 10.76
N GLY A 378 31.87 2.96 11.36
CA GLY A 378 32.33 1.57 11.32
C GLY A 378 33.24 1.19 12.48
N ALA A 379 33.85 2.16 13.19
CA ALA A 379 34.76 1.90 14.31
C ALA A 379 34.40 2.70 15.57
N PRO A 380 34.41 2.08 16.76
CA PRO A 380 34.23 2.80 18.01
C PRO A 380 35.38 3.78 18.20
N ARG A 381 35.06 5.06 18.49
CA ARG A 381 35.96 6.23 18.65
C ARG A 381 36.34 6.99 17.39
N ILE A 382 35.99 6.50 16.20
CA ILE A 382 36.12 7.30 14.98
C ILE A 382 34.80 8.09 14.79
N PRO A 383 34.83 9.42 14.72
CA PRO A 383 33.62 10.19 14.46
C PRO A 383 33.05 9.89 13.07
N GLY A 384 31.73 9.97 12.91
CA GLY A 384 31.06 9.77 11.63
C GLY A 384 31.47 10.83 10.60
N GLN A 385 31.63 10.44 9.34
CA GLN A 385 31.93 11.38 8.25
C GLN A 385 30.69 12.21 7.88
N TYR A 386 29.51 11.60 7.94
CA TYR A 386 28.25 12.23 7.57
C TYR A 386 27.33 12.38 8.77
N ALA A 387 26.45 13.37 8.68
CA ALA A 387 25.38 13.59 9.62
C ALA A 387 24.17 14.24 8.96
N TRP A 388 23.03 14.22 9.64
CA TRP A 388 21.80 14.85 9.22
C TRP A 388 21.33 15.82 10.28
N ILE A 389 20.99 17.04 9.86
CA ILE A 389 20.48 18.06 10.77
C ILE A 389 19.12 18.55 10.30
N ARG A 390 18.25 18.84 11.26
CA ARG A 390 16.95 19.45 11.00
C ARG A 390 16.52 20.30 12.18
N ASP A 391 16.00 21.48 11.86
CA ASP A 391 15.32 22.35 12.82
C ASP A 391 13.83 22.01 12.80
N VAL A 392 13.29 21.62 13.95
CA VAL A 392 11.93 21.08 14.12
C VAL A 392 11.19 21.79 15.24
N THR A 393 9.86 21.74 15.20
CA THR A 393 9.04 22.22 16.32
C THR A 393 9.23 21.35 17.56
N ALA A 394 8.87 21.85 18.74
CA ALA A 394 8.95 21.06 19.98
C ALA A 394 8.15 19.75 19.92
N GLY A 395 6.98 19.77 19.27
CA GLY A 395 6.14 18.59 19.06
C GLY A 395 6.79 17.53 18.16
N GLU A 396 7.34 17.96 17.02
CA GLU A 396 8.10 17.07 16.12
C GLU A 396 9.37 16.54 16.81
N ALA A 397 10.04 17.36 17.63
CA ALA A 397 11.21 16.92 18.38
C ALA A 397 10.87 15.81 19.38
N GLU A 398 9.71 15.90 20.06
CA GLU A 398 9.24 14.83 20.93
C GLU A 398 9.04 13.52 20.15
N GLU A 399 8.47 13.59 18.95
CA GLU A 399 8.25 12.42 18.10
C GLU A 399 9.58 11.75 17.69
N VAL A 400 10.55 12.54 17.22
CA VAL A 400 11.88 12.04 16.84
C VAL A 400 12.61 11.41 18.03
N LEU A 401 12.60 12.06 19.19
CA LEU A 401 13.28 11.56 20.39
C LEU A 401 12.61 10.30 20.97
N ARG A 402 11.28 10.23 20.95
CA ARG A 402 10.54 9.00 21.29
C ARG A 402 10.85 7.88 20.32
N GLY A 403 10.93 8.19 19.03
CA GLY A 403 11.36 7.24 17.99
C GLY A 403 12.76 6.69 18.27
N TRP A 404 13.71 7.57 18.57
CA TRP A 404 15.09 7.19 18.87
C TRP A 404 15.20 6.30 20.12
N LEU A 405 14.45 6.60 21.18
CA LEU A 405 14.38 5.72 22.36
C LEU A 405 13.85 4.31 22.03
N GLN A 406 13.05 4.18 20.97
CA GLN A 406 12.54 2.91 20.47
C GLN A 406 13.47 2.25 19.43
N GLY A 407 14.61 2.85 19.10
CA GLY A 407 15.51 2.40 18.04
C GLY A 407 15.00 2.67 16.63
N LYS A 408 14.04 3.59 16.46
CA LYS A 408 13.50 4.00 15.16
C LYS A 408 14.24 5.25 14.66
N ILE A 409 14.63 5.21 13.40
CA ILE A 409 15.22 6.35 12.69
C ILE A 409 14.11 7.15 12.00
N PRO A 410 14.08 8.49 12.11
CA PRO A 410 13.12 9.31 11.38
C PRO A 410 13.37 9.28 9.87
N TYR A 411 12.33 9.53 9.07
CA TYR A 411 12.47 9.68 7.62
C TYR A 411 13.40 10.87 7.28
N LEU A 412 14.44 10.60 6.48
CA LEU A 412 15.56 11.53 6.24
C LEU A 412 15.34 12.48 5.05
N GLY A 413 14.28 12.31 4.24
CA GLY A 413 14.10 13.08 3.00
C GLY A 413 14.03 14.60 3.15
N ASN A 414 13.67 15.10 4.33
CA ASN A 414 13.59 16.54 4.65
C ASN A 414 14.73 17.03 5.57
N TRP A 415 15.80 16.25 5.72
CA TRP A 415 16.93 16.58 6.58
C TRP A 415 18.09 17.10 5.72
N VAL A 416 18.85 18.03 6.28
CA VAL A 416 20.04 18.56 5.61
C VAL A 416 21.22 17.65 5.92
N GLN A 417 21.80 17.05 4.87
CA GLN A 417 23.03 16.27 5.01
C GLN A 417 24.22 17.20 5.26
N MET A 418 25.07 16.80 6.19
CA MET A 418 26.26 17.50 6.67
C MET A 418 27.46 16.57 6.48
N GLU A 419 28.60 17.13 6.05
CA GLU A 419 29.88 16.44 6.00
C GLU A 419 30.82 17.03 7.04
N ARG A 420 31.61 16.17 7.67
CA ARG A 420 32.59 16.55 8.67
C ARG A 420 33.81 17.20 8.02
N ALA A 421 34.03 18.48 8.30
CA ALA A 421 35.22 19.24 7.93
C ALA A 421 36.06 19.51 9.19
N GLY A 422 36.93 18.56 9.54
CA GLY A 422 37.73 18.60 10.77
C GLY A 422 36.89 18.50 12.04
N LEU A 423 36.91 19.55 12.87
CA LEU A 423 36.11 19.66 14.11
C LEU A 423 34.71 20.26 13.88
N THR A 424 34.43 20.72 12.66
CA THR A 424 33.16 21.39 12.32
C THR A 424 32.35 20.58 11.32
N TRP A 425 31.06 20.86 11.26
CA TRP A 425 30.16 20.33 10.24
C TRP A 425 29.93 21.40 9.19
N GLN A 426 30.10 21.04 7.93
CA GLN A 426 29.68 21.86 6.81
C GLN A 426 28.46 21.21 6.19
N GLN A 427 27.50 22.03 5.73
CA GLN A 427 26.44 21.51 4.89
C GLN A 427 27.14 20.78 3.76
N ALA A 428 26.80 19.50 3.57
CA ALA A 428 27.24 18.79 2.40
C ALA A 428 26.63 19.58 1.26
N SER A 429 27.42 20.50 0.69
CA SER A 429 26.96 21.34 -0.40
C SER A 429 26.41 20.37 -1.42
N ALA A 430 25.28 20.70 -2.04
CA ALA A 430 24.83 20.02 -3.26
C ALA A 430 25.83 20.23 -4.42
N ARG A 431 27.12 20.36 -4.14
CA ARG A 431 28.23 20.00 -4.99
C ARG A 431 28.35 18.48 -4.94
N ARG A 432 27.54 17.84 -5.76
CA ARG A 432 28.18 16.97 -6.72
C ARG A 432 29.11 17.88 -7.54
N ASN A 433 30.36 18.05 -7.10
CA ASN A 433 31.44 18.38 -8.04
C ASN A 433 31.56 17.15 -8.93
N ILE A 434 30.60 17.00 -9.86
CA ILE A 434 30.79 16.18 -11.03
C ILE A 434 31.78 17.00 -11.87
N SER A 435 33.06 16.92 -11.52
CA SER A 435 34.14 17.52 -12.33
C SER A 435 34.24 16.84 -13.70
N TYR A 436 33.46 15.78 -13.93
CA TYR A 436 33.52 14.90 -15.08
C TYR A 436 32.10 14.51 -15.53
N PRO A 437 31.68 14.74 -16.77
CA PRO A 437 30.32 14.46 -17.22
C PRO A 437 29.82 13.06 -16.79
N PRO A 438 28.55 12.95 -16.36
CA PRO A 438 27.97 11.65 -16.02
C PRO A 438 27.96 10.72 -17.24
N GLN A 439 27.99 9.42 -16.99
CA GLN A 439 27.97 8.39 -18.04
C GLN A 439 26.52 8.15 -18.53
N PRO A 440 26.33 7.70 -19.78
CA PRO A 440 24.99 7.38 -20.30
C PRO A 440 24.35 6.23 -19.52
N HIS A 441 23.02 6.20 -19.50
CA HIS A 441 22.25 5.19 -18.80
C HIS A 441 22.11 3.93 -19.67
N THR A 442 22.42 2.75 -19.13
CA THR A 442 22.33 1.49 -19.88
C THR A 442 20.89 1.10 -20.25
N ASP A 443 19.93 1.56 -19.45
CA ASP A 443 18.54 1.08 -19.49
C ASP A 443 17.58 2.08 -20.14
N TRP A 444 18.08 3.25 -20.58
CA TRP A 444 17.26 4.31 -21.16
C TRP A 444 17.27 4.24 -22.70
N PRO A 445 16.11 4.44 -23.35
CA PRO A 445 16.03 4.39 -24.81
C PRO A 445 16.77 5.57 -25.45
N TRP A 446 17.46 5.30 -26.56
CA TRP A 446 18.12 6.32 -27.38
C TRP A 446 17.14 7.01 -28.33
N ILE A 447 17.28 8.32 -28.46
CA ILE A 447 16.57 9.17 -29.41
C ILE A 447 17.63 10.00 -30.17
N LEU A 448 17.55 10.00 -31.49
CA LEU A 448 18.48 10.76 -32.34
C LEU A 448 17.79 12.00 -32.91
N THR A 449 18.40 13.17 -32.76
CA THR A 449 17.94 14.41 -33.40
C THR A 449 19.01 14.94 -34.33
N VAL A 450 18.66 15.16 -35.60
CA VAL A 450 19.55 15.69 -36.63
C VAL A 450 18.92 16.97 -37.19
N GLY A 451 19.63 18.10 -37.10
CA GLY A 451 19.17 19.38 -37.69
C GLY A 451 17.76 19.81 -37.26
N GLY A 452 17.32 19.43 -36.05
CA GLY A 452 15.98 19.72 -35.51
C GLY A 452 14.89 18.68 -35.80
N TYR A 453 15.18 17.60 -36.54
CA TYR A 453 14.24 16.49 -36.77
C TYR A 453 14.58 15.30 -35.85
N THR A 454 13.59 14.86 -35.07
CA THR A 454 13.72 13.68 -34.20
C THR A 454 13.50 12.41 -35.02
N ALA A 455 14.59 11.68 -35.29
CA ALA A 455 14.54 10.29 -35.71
C ALA A 455 14.31 9.42 -34.45
N GLY A 456 13.57 8.32 -34.57
CA GLY A 456 13.25 7.42 -33.44
C GLY A 456 14.48 6.70 -32.88
N THR A 457 14.34 5.42 -32.53
CA THR A 457 15.48 4.60 -32.06
C THR A 457 16.49 4.40 -33.20
N PRO A 458 17.70 4.99 -33.14
CA PRO A 458 18.63 4.97 -34.26
C PRO A 458 19.40 3.65 -34.32
N ALA A 459 19.84 3.21 -35.51
CA ALA A 459 20.91 2.21 -35.60
C ALA A 459 22.29 2.92 -35.58
N TRP A 460 23.34 2.22 -35.15
CA TRP A 460 24.71 2.79 -35.14
C TRP A 460 25.13 3.33 -36.52
N GLN A 461 24.76 2.63 -37.59
CA GLN A 461 25.09 3.02 -38.96
C GLN A 461 24.48 4.37 -39.34
N ASP A 462 23.29 4.70 -38.81
CA ASP A 462 22.64 5.99 -39.03
C ASP A 462 23.40 7.09 -38.30
N ILE A 463 23.77 6.87 -37.03
CA ILE A 463 24.55 7.82 -36.22
C ILE A 463 25.90 8.12 -36.90
N GLU A 464 26.63 7.09 -37.32
CA GLU A 464 27.93 7.27 -37.95
C GLU A 464 27.84 8.02 -39.28
N LYS A 465 26.82 7.71 -40.09
CA LYS A 465 26.59 8.40 -41.37
C LYS A 465 26.31 9.88 -41.14
N GLU A 466 25.40 10.21 -40.23
CA GLU A 466 25.02 11.59 -39.92
C GLU A 466 26.20 12.39 -39.32
N LEU A 467 27.05 11.76 -38.49
CA LEU A 467 28.28 12.38 -37.99
C LEU A 467 29.27 12.70 -39.12
N ARG A 468 29.38 11.84 -40.13
CA ARG A 468 30.25 12.08 -41.30
C ARG A 468 29.68 13.14 -42.25
N GLU A 469 28.36 13.27 -42.29
CA GLU A 469 27.63 14.25 -43.10
C GLU A 469 27.50 15.62 -42.40
N LEU A 470 28.07 15.79 -41.19
CA LEU A 470 28.19 17.08 -40.51
C LEU A 470 29.02 18.06 -41.34
N ASN A 471 28.33 18.85 -42.15
CA ASN A 471 28.92 19.86 -43.01
C ASN A 471 29.24 21.13 -42.20
N GLN A 472 30.28 21.88 -42.61
CA GLN A 472 30.59 23.19 -42.02
C GLN A 472 29.59 24.31 -42.48
N GLY A 473 28.64 23.96 -43.37
CA GLY A 473 27.48 24.77 -43.80
C GLY A 473 26.29 24.70 -42.82
N GLU A 474 25.21 25.47 -43.07
CA GLU A 474 24.15 25.85 -42.09
C GLU A 474 23.66 24.77 -41.10
N ASP A 475 23.68 25.14 -39.81
CA ASP A 475 23.04 24.56 -38.63
C ASP A 475 22.99 23.02 -38.52
N SER A 476 24.03 22.36 -39.02
CA SER A 476 24.20 20.91 -38.88
C SER A 476 24.72 20.57 -37.49
N PHE A 477 23.82 20.15 -36.60
CA PHE A 477 24.15 19.56 -35.31
C PHE A 477 23.46 18.19 -35.18
N LEU A 478 24.10 17.30 -34.43
CA LEU A 478 23.59 15.98 -34.11
C LEU A 478 23.49 15.84 -32.59
N ILE A 479 22.32 15.46 -32.08
CA ILE A 479 22.07 15.18 -30.66
C ILE A 479 21.64 13.73 -30.52
N LEU A 480 22.31 13.00 -29.65
CA LEU A 480 21.90 11.68 -29.20
C LEU A 480 21.48 11.79 -27.73
N GLU A 481 20.19 11.63 -27.45
CA GLU A 481 19.59 11.84 -26.13
C GLU A 481 18.98 10.56 -25.53
N GLN A 482 18.93 10.52 -24.20
CA GLN A 482 18.24 9.54 -23.37
C GLN A 482 17.38 10.28 -22.35
N LYS A 483 16.13 9.84 -22.17
CA LYS A 483 15.19 10.38 -21.19
C LYS A 483 14.63 9.24 -20.35
N ASP A 484 14.47 9.46 -19.04
CA ASP A 484 13.84 8.47 -18.17
C ASP A 484 12.37 8.25 -18.59
N PRO A 485 11.96 7.01 -18.93
CA PRO A 485 10.58 6.68 -19.24
C PRO A 485 9.57 7.02 -18.12
N GLN A 486 10.03 7.09 -16.87
CA GLN A 486 9.20 7.36 -15.70
C GLN A 486 9.20 8.84 -15.32
N ASN A 487 10.30 9.57 -15.58
CA ASN A 487 10.44 10.99 -15.29
C ASN A 487 11.12 11.76 -16.44
N PRO A 488 10.37 12.35 -17.39
CA PRO A 488 10.95 13.05 -18.54
C PRO A 488 11.81 14.28 -18.22
N LYS A 489 11.88 14.69 -16.94
CA LYS A 489 12.77 15.77 -16.47
C LYS A 489 14.20 15.28 -16.26
N ASP A 490 14.40 13.97 -16.14
CA ASP A 490 15.72 13.37 -16.04
C ASP A 490 16.17 12.92 -17.44
N TYR A 491 17.32 13.46 -17.87
CA TYR A 491 17.84 13.27 -19.22
C TYR A 491 19.37 13.28 -19.24
N TRP A 492 19.90 12.63 -20.26
CA TRP A 492 21.33 12.65 -20.62
C TRP A 492 21.42 12.80 -22.14
N PHE A 493 22.33 13.63 -22.65
CA PHE A 493 22.58 13.73 -24.07
C PHE A 493 24.04 13.98 -24.37
N ILE A 494 24.45 13.57 -25.57
CA ILE A 494 25.70 13.98 -26.20
C ILE A 494 25.36 14.63 -27.54
N GLN A 495 25.95 15.80 -27.80
CA GLN A 495 25.76 16.51 -29.06
C GLN A 495 27.08 16.92 -29.69
N CYS A 496 27.05 17.09 -31.01
CA CYS A 496 28.18 17.58 -31.78
C CYS A 496 27.73 18.66 -32.76
N ALA A 497 28.53 19.73 -32.87
CA ALA A 497 28.38 20.78 -33.86
C ALA A 497 29.74 21.21 -34.43
N ALA A 498 29.77 21.63 -35.70
CA ALA A 498 30.98 22.19 -36.31
C ALA A 498 31.21 23.65 -35.84
N VAL A 499 32.43 23.97 -35.38
CA VAL A 499 32.79 25.30 -34.88
C VAL A 499 33.02 26.26 -36.05
N ARG A 500 32.25 27.35 -36.08
CA ARG A 500 32.15 28.27 -37.23
C ARG A 500 32.99 29.53 -37.12
N LYS A 501 33.24 30.02 -35.90
CA LYS A 501 33.89 31.31 -35.63
C LYS A 501 34.87 31.18 -34.47
N GLY A 502 35.96 31.94 -34.53
CA GLY A 502 36.99 31.96 -33.49
C GLY A 502 38.25 31.18 -33.89
N SER A 503 39.19 31.05 -32.94
CA SER A 503 40.47 30.35 -33.11
C SER A 503 40.34 28.86 -33.47
N ASP A 504 39.16 28.29 -33.25
CA ASP A 504 38.86 26.87 -33.42
C ASP A 504 37.98 26.58 -34.64
N GLN A 505 37.89 27.52 -35.58
CA GLN A 505 37.17 27.34 -36.85
C GLN A 505 37.67 26.10 -37.60
N GLY A 506 36.73 25.24 -38.03
CA GLY A 506 37.03 23.99 -38.73
C GLY A 506 37.22 22.77 -37.80
N LYS A 507 37.12 22.95 -36.49
CA LYS A 507 37.04 21.88 -35.48
C LYS A 507 35.58 21.55 -35.14
N TYR A 508 35.37 20.52 -34.33
CA TYR A 508 34.05 20.10 -33.84
C TYR A 508 33.96 20.34 -32.33
N SER A 509 32.84 20.86 -31.86
CA SER A 509 32.51 20.92 -30.44
C SER A 509 31.65 19.72 -30.07
N VAL A 510 32.12 18.93 -29.11
CA VAL A 510 31.39 17.81 -28.52
C VAL A 510 30.93 18.25 -27.13
N GLU A 511 29.63 18.15 -26.89
CA GLU A 511 29.02 18.57 -25.64
C GLU A 511 28.24 17.43 -25.01
N ILE A 512 28.37 17.27 -23.69
CA ILE A 512 27.59 16.33 -22.90
C ILE A 512 26.72 17.13 -21.95
N GLY A 513 25.42 16.88 -21.95
CA GLY A 513 24.47 17.55 -21.05
C GLY A 513 23.66 16.53 -20.27
N ALA A 514 23.43 16.80 -18.99
CA ALA A 514 22.63 15.92 -18.15
C ALA A 514 21.85 16.68 -17.08
N SER A 515 20.70 16.12 -16.70
CA SER A 515 19.98 16.53 -15.50
C SER A 515 20.75 16.02 -14.27
N VAL A 516 21.29 16.93 -13.47
CA VAL A 516 21.95 16.58 -12.21
C VAL A 516 21.18 17.17 -11.01
N PRO A 517 21.33 16.59 -9.80
CA PRO A 517 20.76 17.19 -8.60
C PRO A 517 21.31 18.61 -8.39
N GLY A 518 20.51 19.63 -8.67
CA GLY A 518 20.90 21.05 -8.60
C GLY A 518 20.64 21.87 -9.87
N GLY A 519 20.34 21.23 -11.00
CA GLY A 519 20.05 21.90 -12.27
C GLY A 519 20.60 21.13 -13.48
N ALA A 520 20.33 21.61 -14.69
CA ALA A 520 20.99 21.08 -15.88
C ALA A 520 22.45 21.55 -15.91
N GLN A 521 23.38 20.65 -16.22
CA GLN A 521 24.80 20.97 -16.44
C GLN A 521 25.24 20.56 -17.85
N LEU A 522 26.21 21.29 -18.40
CA LEU A 522 26.78 21.08 -19.73
C LEU A 522 28.30 20.98 -19.61
N TRP A 523 28.92 20.11 -20.40
CA TRP A 523 30.37 19.99 -20.51
C TRP A 523 30.76 20.01 -21.98
N GLU A 524 31.77 20.80 -22.33
CA GLU A 524 32.23 20.99 -23.70
C GLU A 524 33.68 20.51 -23.88
N ARG A 525 33.95 19.92 -25.05
CA ARG A 525 35.31 19.64 -25.54
C ARG A 525 35.40 19.89 -27.04
N ILE A 526 36.43 20.66 -27.44
CA ILE A 526 36.73 20.92 -28.85
C ILE A 526 37.68 19.83 -29.37
N VAL A 527 37.33 19.19 -30.48
CA VAL A 527 38.10 18.12 -31.12
C VAL A 527 38.41 18.46 -32.58
N PRO A 528 39.62 18.18 -33.09
CA PRO A 528 40.04 18.61 -34.42
C PRO A 528 39.49 17.74 -35.56
N ASN A 529 39.01 16.53 -35.29
CA ASN A 529 38.64 15.56 -36.32
C ASN A 529 37.29 14.88 -36.01
N VAL A 530 36.45 14.73 -37.03
CA VAL A 530 35.19 13.99 -36.98
C VAL A 530 35.38 12.53 -36.55
N GLN A 531 36.52 11.91 -36.86
CA GLN A 531 36.79 10.53 -36.46
C GLN A 531 36.90 10.40 -34.92
N GLU A 532 37.35 11.44 -34.24
CA GLU A 532 37.40 11.50 -32.77
C GLU A 532 35.99 11.69 -32.19
N VAL A 533 35.14 12.49 -32.85
CA VAL A 533 33.71 12.63 -32.51
C VAL A 533 33.00 11.27 -32.63
N ILE A 534 33.21 10.55 -33.74
CA ILE A 534 32.61 9.23 -33.97
C ILE A 534 32.99 8.27 -32.86
N GLN A 535 34.24 8.33 -32.36
CA GLN A 535 34.67 7.48 -31.26
C GLN A 535 33.90 7.78 -29.96
N TYR A 536 33.66 9.06 -29.62
CA TYR A 536 32.86 9.43 -28.44
C TYR A 536 31.42 8.94 -28.52
N PHE A 537 30.79 9.09 -29.68
CA PHE A 537 29.42 8.60 -29.89
C PHE A 537 29.36 7.06 -29.90
N PHE A 538 30.39 6.40 -30.44
CA PHE A 538 30.49 4.93 -30.41
C PHE A 538 30.59 4.41 -28.99
N ASP A 539 31.46 5.03 -28.19
CA ASP A 539 31.70 4.66 -26.80
C ASP A 539 30.44 4.90 -25.94
N ALA A 540 29.73 6.01 -26.18
CA ALA A 540 28.43 6.26 -25.55
C ALA A 540 27.38 5.20 -25.93
N TYR A 541 27.19 4.96 -27.23
CA TYR A 541 26.09 4.14 -27.76
C TYR A 541 26.30 2.64 -27.56
N GLN A 542 27.52 2.12 -27.81
CA GLN A 542 27.79 0.69 -27.73
C GLN A 542 28.36 0.23 -26.39
N LYS A 543 29.20 1.04 -25.75
CA LYS A 543 29.88 0.65 -24.49
C LYS A 543 29.17 1.18 -23.25
N GLY A 544 28.27 2.16 -23.41
CA GLY A 544 27.62 2.83 -22.28
C GLY A 544 28.60 3.61 -21.40
N GLN A 545 29.79 3.93 -21.92
CA GLN A 545 30.85 4.62 -21.20
C GLN A 545 31.67 5.47 -22.16
N VAL A 546 31.89 6.74 -21.81
CA VAL A 546 32.62 7.75 -22.58
C VAL A 546 33.86 8.18 -21.80
N ASP A 547 35.00 8.33 -22.46
CA ASP A 547 36.18 8.95 -21.85
C ASP A 547 35.95 10.46 -21.69
N VAL A 548 35.67 10.87 -20.47
CA VAL A 548 35.33 12.25 -20.10
C VAL A 548 36.56 13.09 -19.73
N SER A 549 37.77 12.55 -19.92
CA SER A 549 38.99 13.33 -19.74
C SER A 549 38.99 14.55 -20.69
N GLY A 550 39.44 15.71 -20.20
CA GLY A 550 39.56 16.92 -21.03
C GLY A 550 38.27 17.69 -21.34
N PHE A 551 37.09 17.22 -20.94
CA PHE A 551 35.84 18.01 -20.98
C PHE A 551 35.87 19.10 -19.91
N ARG A 552 35.37 20.29 -20.25
CA ARG A 552 35.28 21.44 -19.34
C ARG A 552 33.82 21.78 -19.09
N GLU A 553 33.47 22.02 -17.84
CA GLU A 553 32.12 22.45 -17.48
C GLU A 553 31.83 23.83 -18.09
N THR A 554 30.73 23.92 -18.83
CA THR A 554 30.18 25.15 -19.37
C THR A 554 28.83 25.38 -18.71
N GLY A 555 28.61 26.60 -18.20
CA GLY A 555 27.32 26.95 -17.63
C GLY A 555 26.26 26.96 -18.74
N PHE A 556 25.06 26.44 -18.41
CA PHE A 556 23.87 26.62 -19.24
C PHE A 556 23.50 28.10 -19.41
#